data_AF-A0A842ST93-F1
#
_entry.id   AF-A0A842ST93-F1
#
_cell.length_a   1.000
_cell.length_b   1.000
_cell.length_c   1.000
_cell.angle_alpha   90.00
_cell.angle_beta   90.00
_cell.angle_gamma   90.00
#
_symmetry.space_group_name_H-M   'P 1'
#
loop_
_entity.id
_entity.type
_entity.pdbx_description
1 polymer ?
#
loop_
_entity_poly.entity_id
_entity_poly.type
_entity_poly.pdbx_seq_one_letter_code
_entity_poly.pdbx_strand_id
1 'polypeptide(L)'
;MGHIMSSRRASDGVILEIKTEYDEYLQLQGQMDDIQLLCLRKGLTKTNMAQRGKNGYTKYFLIPRELRDGFRNNNRIQCDRIDIDDRILFIYIVDRLVTNRPRREVVMEKYANKGA
;
A
#
# COMPACT_ATOMS: atom_id res chain seq x y z
N MET A 1 5.50 -17.35 -0.17
CA MET A 1 6.36 -16.17 -0.43
C MET A 1 7.36 -16.49 -1.53
N GLY A 2 7.68 -15.52 -2.39
CA GLY A 2 8.74 -15.68 -3.39
C GLY A 2 10.12 -15.87 -2.75
N HIS A 3 10.83 -16.93 -3.14
CA HIS A 3 12.22 -17.19 -2.76
C HIS A 3 13.15 -16.93 -3.94
N ILE A 4 14.23 -16.18 -3.71
CA ILE A 4 15.29 -16.01 -4.71
C ILE A 4 16.02 -17.34 -4.85
N MET A 5 16.02 -17.89 -6.05
CA MET A 5 16.71 -19.13 -6.40
C MET A 5 18.11 -18.88 -6.92
N SER A 6 18.26 -17.85 -7.76
CA SER A 6 19.54 -17.44 -8.28
C SER A 6 19.60 -15.93 -8.41
N SER A 7 20.82 -15.39 -8.36
CA SER A 7 21.08 -13.99 -8.64
C SER A 7 22.33 -13.87 -9.49
N ARG A 8 22.28 -13.02 -10.52
CA ARG A 8 23.45 -12.72 -11.36
C ARG A 8 23.56 -11.22 -11.59
N ARG A 9 24.79 -10.73 -11.67
CA ARG A 9 25.06 -9.33 -12.05
C ARG A 9 24.97 -9.19 -13.56
N ALA A 10 24.26 -8.17 -14.01
CA ALA A 10 24.29 -7.66 -15.38
C ALA A 10 25.06 -6.33 -15.41
N SER A 11 25.27 -5.76 -16.59
CA SER A 11 25.96 -4.48 -16.78
C SER A 11 25.25 -3.30 -16.09
N ASP A 12 23.94 -3.39 -15.94
CA ASP A 12 23.03 -2.33 -15.51
C ASP A 12 22.23 -2.68 -14.25
N GLY A 13 22.43 -3.87 -13.67
CA GLY A 13 21.65 -4.29 -12.52
C GLY A 13 21.91 -5.72 -12.05
N VAL A 14 20.92 -6.24 -11.32
CA VAL A 14 20.92 -7.62 -10.81
C VAL A 14 19.68 -8.32 -11.31
N ILE A 15 19.87 -9.48 -11.94
CA ILE A 15 18.80 -10.35 -12.38
C ILE A 15 18.56 -11.37 -11.27
N LEU A 16 17.30 -11.55 -10.88
CA LEU A 16 16.87 -12.50 -9.88
C LEU A 16 15.94 -13.52 -10.51
N GLU A 17 16.18 -14.79 -10.23
CA GLU A 17 15.23 -15.85 -10.51
C GLU A 17 14.45 -16.14 -9.23
N ILE A 18 13.13 -16.03 -9.28
CA ILE A 18 12.27 -16.12 -8.10
C ILE A 18 11.34 -17.33 -8.26
N LYS A 19 11.36 -18.22 -7.27
CA LYS A 19 10.38 -19.29 -7.11
C LYS A 19 9.29 -18.81 -6.17
N THR A 20 8.05 -18.74 -6.65
CA THR A 20 6.89 -18.37 -5.86
C THR A 20 5.97 -19.57 -5.64
N GLU A 21 5.15 -19.51 -4.59
CA GLU A 21 4.05 -20.45 -4.42
C GLU A 21 2.95 -20.20 -5.44
N TYR A 22 2.19 -21.24 -5.77
CA TYR A 22 1.14 -21.17 -6.79
C TYR A 22 0.03 -20.17 -6.42
N ASP A 23 -0.39 -20.15 -5.16
CA ASP A 23 -1.44 -19.25 -4.70
C ASP A 23 -1.02 -17.78 -4.78
N GLU A 24 0.25 -17.47 -4.50
CA GLU A 24 0.80 -16.13 -4.67
C GLU A 24 0.90 -15.74 -6.14
N TYR A 25 1.28 -16.67 -7.00
CA TYR A 25 1.25 -16.44 -8.44
C TYR A 25 -0.16 -16.11 -8.94
N LEU A 26 -1.18 -16.82 -8.44
CA LEU A 26 -2.58 -16.52 -8.79
C LEU A 26 -3.02 -15.13 -8.32
N GLN A 27 -2.52 -14.64 -7.19
CA GLN A 27 -2.82 -13.29 -6.70
C GLN A 27 -2.29 -12.20 -7.65
N LEU A 28 -1.27 -12.49 -8.45
CA LEU A 28 -0.80 -11.56 -9.48
C LEU A 28 -1.80 -11.39 -10.63
N GLN A 29 -2.80 -12.27 -10.77
CA GLN A 29 -3.84 -12.19 -11.81
C GLN A 29 -3.26 -12.02 -13.24
N GLY A 30 -2.10 -12.63 -13.50
CA GLY A 30 -1.38 -12.51 -14.78
C GLY A 30 -0.57 -11.23 -14.97
N GLN A 31 -0.52 -10.34 -13.97
CA GLN A 31 0.34 -9.16 -13.97
C GLN A 31 1.78 -9.55 -13.61
N MET A 32 2.65 -9.60 -14.62
CA MET A 32 4.07 -9.95 -14.44
C MET A 32 5.02 -8.76 -14.66
N ASP A 33 4.46 -7.60 -15.03
CA ASP A 33 5.17 -6.34 -15.23
C ASP A 33 5.08 -5.47 -13.96
N ASP A 34 5.99 -4.49 -13.84
CA ASP A 34 6.04 -3.52 -12.73
C ASP A 34 6.13 -4.10 -11.31
N ILE A 35 6.66 -5.32 -11.17
CA ILE A 35 6.88 -5.97 -9.87
C ILE A 35 8.04 -5.28 -9.14
N GLN A 36 7.76 -4.81 -7.92
CA GLN A 36 8.74 -4.21 -7.02
C GLN A 36 9.09 -5.18 -5.89
N LEU A 37 10.39 -5.26 -5.55
CA LEU A 37 10.88 -6.12 -4.48
C LEU A 37 11.05 -5.32 -3.18
N LEU A 38 10.47 -5.83 -2.10
CA LEU A 38 10.58 -5.24 -0.75
C LEU A 38 11.40 -6.15 0.18
N CYS A 39 12.41 -5.59 0.84
CA CYS A 39 13.20 -6.31 1.85
C CYS A 39 12.68 -6.04 3.27
N LEU A 40 12.09 -7.06 3.89
CA LEU A 40 11.47 -6.95 5.23
C LEU A 40 12.47 -6.88 6.39
N ARG A 41 13.76 -7.13 6.15
CA ARG A 41 14.80 -7.06 7.20
C ARG A 41 15.21 -5.63 7.54
N LYS A 42 14.94 -4.65 6.65
CA LYS A 42 15.46 -3.29 6.77
C LYS A 42 14.31 -2.28 6.86
N GLY A 43 13.57 -2.30 7.97
CA GLY A 43 12.68 -1.19 8.31
C GLY A 43 13.52 0.04 8.67
N LEU A 44 13.67 0.99 7.74
CA LEU A 44 14.55 2.14 7.92
C LEU A 44 13.93 3.23 8.81
N THR A 45 12.61 3.39 8.80
CA THR A 45 11.92 4.50 9.47
C THR A 45 10.92 3.96 10.47
N LYS A 46 11.19 4.17 11.77
CA LYS A 46 10.22 3.86 12.82
C LYS A 46 9.12 4.92 12.83
N THR A 47 7.88 4.49 13.03
CA THR A 47 6.75 5.40 13.22
C THR A 47 5.89 4.92 14.38
N ASN A 48 5.01 5.81 14.84
CA ASN A 48 4.10 5.55 15.93
C ASN A 48 2.69 5.27 15.41
N MET A 49 1.92 4.56 16.23
CA MET A 49 0.49 4.39 16.04
C MET A 49 -0.23 5.36 16.97
N ALA A 50 -1.15 6.15 16.42
CA ALA A 50 -2.06 6.95 17.22
C ALA A 50 -3.39 6.23 17.39
N GLN A 51 -4.00 6.36 18.57
CA GLN A 51 -5.34 5.85 18.86
C GLN A 51 -6.29 7.03 19.10
N ARG A 52 -7.53 6.93 18.62
CA ARG A 52 -8.59 7.94 18.85
C ARG A 52 -9.91 7.27 19.22
N GLY A 53 -10.76 8.04 19.90
CA GLY A 53 -12.11 7.63 20.33
C GLY A 53 -12.15 7.05 21.75
N LYS A 54 -13.35 6.96 22.33
CA LYS A 54 -13.59 6.64 23.75
C LYS A 54 -12.96 5.31 24.22
N ASN A 55 -12.66 4.39 23.30
CA ASN A 55 -12.06 3.09 23.58
C ASN A 55 -10.86 2.74 22.66
N GLY A 56 -10.29 3.72 21.94
CA GLY A 56 -9.13 3.51 21.07
C GLY A 56 -9.33 2.57 19.87
N TYR A 57 -10.58 2.27 19.48
CA TYR A 57 -10.89 1.38 18.36
C TYR A 57 -10.30 1.86 17.04
N THR A 58 -10.18 3.17 16.85
CA THR A 58 -9.59 3.72 15.63
C THR A 58 -8.09 3.90 15.81
N LYS A 59 -7.33 3.11 15.06
CA LYS A 59 -5.86 3.12 15.01
C LYS A 59 -5.41 3.79 13.72
N TYR A 60 -4.44 4.70 13.83
CA TYR A 60 -3.82 5.39 12.71
C TYR A 60 -2.33 5.12 12.70
N PHE A 61 -1.80 4.62 11.59
CA PHE A 61 -0.36 4.67 11.34
C PHE A 61 0.01 6.12 11.01
N LEU A 62 0.92 6.70 11.78
CA LEU A 62 1.39 8.03 11.48
C LEU A 62 2.40 7.93 10.34
N ILE A 63 2.26 8.80 9.34
CA ILE A 63 3.28 8.95 8.30
C ILE A 63 4.39 9.83 8.89
N PRO A 64 5.65 9.34 8.97
CA PRO A 64 6.81 10.13 9.41
C PRO A 64 6.89 11.45 8.65
N ARG A 65 7.32 12.53 9.33
CA ARG A 65 7.24 13.89 8.76
C ARG A 65 8.04 14.01 7.46
N GLU A 66 9.20 13.37 7.43
CA GLU A 66 10.12 13.26 6.31
C GLU A 66 9.55 12.51 5.10
N LEU A 67 8.44 11.77 5.26
CA LEU A 67 7.78 11.02 4.20
C LEU A 67 6.45 11.66 3.73
N ARG A 68 6.09 12.86 4.23
CA ARG A 68 4.79 13.51 3.92
C ARG A 68 4.77 14.27 2.60
N ASP A 69 5.93 14.48 1.98
CA ASP A 69 6.02 15.30 0.78
C ASP A 69 5.35 14.61 -0.41
N GLY A 70 4.58 15.40 -1.18
CA GLY A 70 4.05 14.96 -2.48
C GLY A 70 2.68 14.28 -2.47
N PHE A 71 1.94 14.28 -1.36
CA PHE A 71 0.52 13.88 -1.36
C PHE A 71 -0.35 14.78 -0.46
N ARG A 72 -1.62 14.88 -0.84
CA ARG A 72 -2.72 15.63 -0.22
C ARG A 72 -3.60 14.70 0.63
N ASN A 73 -4.33 15.29 1.57
CA ASN A 73 -5.21 14.54 2.48
C ASN A 73 -6.37 13.80 1.78
N ASN A 74 -6.72 14.19 0.55
CA ASN A 74 -7.81 13.61 -0.20
C ASN A 74 -7.35 12.74 -1.37
N ASN A 75 -6.08 12.33 -1.45
CA ASN A 75 -5.66 11.41 -2.50
C ASN A 75 -6.44 10.09 -2.43
N ARG A 76 -6.57 9.44 -3.58
CA ARG A 76 -7.03 8.06 -3.64
C ARG A 76 -5.95 7.18 -3.04
N ILE A 77 -6.33 6.37 -2.06
CA ILE A 77 -5.43 5.48 -1.34
C ILE A 77 -5.98 4.07 -1.43
N GLN A 78 -5.14 3.12 -1.80
CA GLN A 78 -5.40 1.68 -1.72
C GLN A 78 -4.56 1.09 -0.59
N CYS A 79 -5.06 0.01 0.01
CA CYS A 79 -4.39 -0.65 1.13
C CYS A 79 -4.50 -2.16 0.97
N ASP A 80 -3.37 -2.83 1.04
CA ASP A 80 -3.30 -4.29 1.17
C ASP A 80 -2.79 -4.66 2.56
N ARG A 81 -3.32 -5.74 3.09
CA ARG A 81 -2.85 -6.38 4.33
C ARG A 81 -2.23 -7.71 3.95
N ILE A 82 -1.01 -7.94 4.44
CA ILE A 82 -0.27 -9.18 4.23
C ILE A 82 0.16 -9.68 5.62
N ASP A 83 -0.31 -10.86 5.99
CA ASP A 83 0.11 -11.53 7.23
C ASP A 83 1.33 -12.42 6.90
N ILE A 84 2.44 -12.23 7.63
CA ILE A 84 3.72 -12.93 7.41
C ILE A 84 4.26 -13.39 8.76
N ASP A 85 4.14 -14.69 9.06
CA ASP A 85 4.60 -15.31 10.30
C ASP A 85 4.20 -14.52 11.56
N ASP A 86 5.16 -13.84 12.19
CA ASP A 86 5.03 -13.05 13.42
C ASP A 86 4.71 -11.55 13.16
N ARG A 87 4.45 -11.17 11.91
CA ARG A 87 4.30 -9.78 11.46
C ARG A 87 3.06 -9.60 10.60
N ILE A 88 2.56 -8.36 10.62
CA ILE A 88 1.51 -7.91 9.71
C ILE A 88 2.04 -6.72 8.95
N LEU A 89 2.02 -6.81 7.62
CA LEU A 89 2.32 -5.72 6.72
C LEU A 89 1.04 -5.03 6.26
N PHE A 90 1.08 -3.70 6.26
CA PHE A 90 0.09 -2.87 5.58
C PHE A 90 0.80 -2.09 4.48
N ILE A 91 0.44 -2.35 3.22
CA ILE A 91 0.98 -1.65 2.06
C ILE A 91 -0.04 -0.62 1.61
N TYR A 92 0.33 0.65 1.69
CA TYR A 92 -0.50 1.75 1.21
C TYR A 92 0.03 2.26 -0.12
N ILE A 93 -0.82 2.28 -1.14
CA ILE A 93 -0.53 2.89 -2.43
C ILE A 93 -1.30 4.21 -2.48
N VAL A 94 -0.57 5.32 -2.58
CA VAL A 94 -1.14 6.67 -2.67
C VAL A 94 -1.02 7.17 -4.10
N ASP A 95 -2.15 7.34 -4.77
CA ASP A 95 -2.20 7.95 -6.09
C ASP A 95 -2.07 9.47 -5.94
N ARG A 96 -0.89 10.02 -6.24
CA ARG A 96 -0.57 11.43 -6.02
C ARG A 96 -1.36 12.38 -6.92
N LEU A 97 -1.82 11.90 -8.08
CA LEU A 97 -2.49 12.73 -9.09
C LEU A 97 -4.02 12.60 -9.02
N VAL A 98 -4.52 11.51 -8.44
CA VAL A 98 -5.97 11.30 -8.28
C VAL A 98 -6.41 11.61 -6.85
N THR A 99 -7.45 12.44 -6.73
CA THR A 99 -8.10 12.74 -5.45
C THR A 99 -9.51 12.17 -5.39
N ASN A 100 -9.88 11.65 -4.22
CA ASN A 100 -11.26 11.33 -3.90
C ASN A 100 -12.09 12.62 -3.85
N ARG A 101 -13.29 12.57 -4.43
CA ARG A 101 -14.27 13.65 -4.30
C ARG A 101 -14.60 13.86 -2.81
N PRO A 102 -14.69 15.10 -2.33
CA PRO A 102 -15.16 15.39 -0.99
C PRO A 102 -16.51 14.71 -0.73
N ARG A 103 -16.65 14.05 0.43
CA ARG A 103 -17.90 13.36 0.80
C ARG A 103 -19.13 14.27 0.71
N ARG A 104 -18.95 15.57 0.98
CA ARG A 104 -20.00 16.59 0.86
C ARG A 104 -20.54 16.71 -0.57
N GLU A 105 -19.67 16.75 -1.58
CA GLU A 105 -20.09 16.89 -2.98
C GLU A 105 -20.90 15.67 -3.44
N VAL A 106 -20.42 14.46 -3.13
CA VAL A 106 -21.11 13.21 -3.44
C VAL A 106 -22.50 13.16 -2.79
N VAL A 107 -22.62 13.66 -1.56
CA VAL A 107 -23.91 13.70 -0.84
C VAL A 107 -24.86 14.71 -1.48
N MET A 108 -24.39 15.91 -1.82
CA MET A 108 -25.22 16.94 -2.46
C MET A 108 -25.74 16.50 -3.83
N GLU A 109 -24.90 15.85 -4.65
CA GLU A 109 -25.29 15.29 -5.96
C GLU A 109 -26.37 14.20 -5.82
N LYS A 110 -26.26 13.34 -4.79
CA LYS A 110 -27.31 12.36 -4.48
C LYS A 110 -28.64 12.99 -4.09
N TYR A 111 -28.64 14.12 -3.38
CA TYR A 111 -29.87 14.83 -3.05
C TYR A 111 -30.47 15.53 -4.26
N ALA A 112 -29.64 16.14 -5.11
CA ALA A 112 -30.08 16.75 -6.37
C ALA A 112 -30.76 15.73 -7.31
N ASN A 113 -30.19 14.52 -7.42
CA ASN A 113 -30.72 13.46 -8.29
C ASN A 113 -31.90 12.67 -7.70
N LYS A 114 -32.20 12.83 -6.40
CA LYS A 114 -33.39 12.23 -5.76
C LYS A 114 -34.61 13.15 -5.81
N GLY A 115 -34.44 14.40 -6.24
CA GLY A 115 -35.52 15.39 -6.38
C GLY A 115 -36.01 15.58 -7.82
N ALA A 116 -35.63 14.70 -8.75
CA ALA A 116 -36.06 14.68 -10.15
C ALA A 116 -36.94 13.46 -10.44
#